data_AF-A0A2K0W1I8-F1
#
_entry.id   AF-A0A2K0W1I8-F1
#
_cell.length_a   1.000
_cell.length_b   1.000
_cell.length_c   1.000
_cell.angle_alpha   90.00
_cell.angle_beta   90.00
_cell.angle_gamma   90.00
#
_symmetry.space_group_name_H-M   'P 1'
#
loop_
_entity.id
_entity.type
_entity.pdbx_description
1 polymer ?
#
loop_
_entity_poly.entity_id
_entity_poly.type
_entity_poly.pdbx_seq_one_letter_code
_entity_poly.pdbx_strand_id
1 'polypeptide(L)'
;MDRYLSYMKRFLCYCLNVLSLEEEVLLADHGFRFTLEQRANLEKLWAHLQGEEDEEIEGDNDEAEEDEIEGGRPSSSRHNSPNSDKGLQERILQVLAGFWTQRLDGDPFASLLWHFVGVLGIDGETGQLRPAHLFTYVLAGLVFTGRALLGEWAIPTRERDGMEDLT
;
A
#
# COMPACT_ATOMS: atom_id res chain seq x y z
N MET A 1 12.73 14.20 -1.51
CA MET A 1 11.93 13.16 -0.84
C MET A 1 11.47 12.09 -1.84
N ASP A 2 11.08 12.52 -3.04
CA ASP A 2 10.54 11.68 -4.14
C ASP A 2 11.37 10.46 -4.51
N ARG A 3 12.71 10.58 -4.50
CA ARG A 3 13.62 9.46 -4.75
C ARG A 3 13.36 8.28 -3.81
N TYR A 4 13.07 8.53 -2.54
CA TYR A 4 12.85 7.46 -1.55
C TYR A 4 11.42 6.94 -1.58
N LEU A 5 10.45 7.80 -1.89
CA LEU A 5 9.06 7.38 -2.17
C LEU A 5 8.99 6.41 -3.34
N SER A 6 9.91 6.52 -4.33
CA SER A 6 9.98 5.57 -5.43
C SER A 6 10.23 4.12 -4.97
N TYR A 7 10.95 3.90 -3.87
CA TYR A 7 11.17 2.56 -3.33
C TYR A 7 9.93 1.98 -2.68
N MET A 8 9.12 2.81 -2.01
CA MET A 8 7.82 2.38 -1.46
C MET A 8 6.83 2.05 -2.57
N LYS A 9 6.80 2.84 -3.65
CA LYS A 9 5.98 2.52 -4.84
C LYS A 9 6.40 1.19 -5.44
N ARG A 10 7.70 0.97 -5.64
CA ARG A 10 8.24 -0.32 -6.13
C ARG A 10 7.87 -1.48 -5.21
N PHE A 11 7.92 -1.27 -3.90
CA PHE A 11 7.52 -2.28 -2.93
C PHE A 11 6.03 -2.64 -3.09
N LEU A 12 5.13 -1.64 -3.14
CA LEU A 12 3.70 -1.89 -3.36
C LEU A 12 3.43 -2.62 -4.68
N CYS A 13 4.07 -2.18 -5.78
CA CYS A 13 3.95 -2.87 -7.06
C CYS A 13 4.45 -4.31 -6.98
N TYR A 14 5.55 -4.55 -6.26
CA TYR A 14 6.07 -5.89 -6.04
C TYR A 14 5.07 -6.76 -5.27
N CYS A 15 4.49 -6.26 -4.18
CA CYS A 15 3.45 -6.94 -3.42
C CYS A 15 2.24 -7.31 -4.30
N LEU A 16 1.76 -6.37 -5.11
CA LEU A 16 0.60 -6.58 -6.00
C LEU A 16 0.91 -7.58 -7.12
N ASN A 17 2.13 -7.57 -7.67
CA ASN A 17 2.52 -8.51 -8.71
C ASN A 17 2.50 -9.96 -8.20
N VAL A 18 3.01 -10.18 -6.97
CA VAL A 18 3.08 -11.52 -6.38
C VAL A 18 1.80 -11.92 -5.66
N LEU A 19 0.85 -11.00 -5.44
CA LEU A 19 -0.44 -11.25 -4.79
C LEU A 19 -1.27 -12.34 -5.48
N SER A 20 -1.19 -12.38 -6.82
CA SER A 20 -1.94 -13.32 -7.66
C SER A 20 -1.40 -14.76 -7.64
N LEU A 21 -0.20 -14.96 -7.08
CA LEU A 21 0.43 -16.28 -7.01
C LEU A 21 -0.20 -17.12 -5.90
N GLU A 22 -0.26 -18.43 -6.15
CA GLU A 22 -0.65 -19.42 -5.14
C GLU A 22 0.38 -19.45 -3.98
N GLU A 23 -0.07 -19.78 -2.76
CA GLU A 23 0.80 -19.77 -1.58
C GLU A 23 1.96 -20.75 -1.70
N GLU A 24 1.73 -21.91 -2.32
CA GLU A 24 2.74 -22.92 -2.58
C GLU A 24 3.83 -22.40 -3.51
N VAL A 25 3.45 -21.65 -4.55
CA VAL A 25 4.38 -21.03 -5.51
C VAL A 25 5.17 -19.91 -4.83
N LEU A 26 4.49 -19.06 -4.05
CA LEU A 26 5.14 -17.99 -3.28
C LEU A 26 6.21 -18.53 -2.35
N LEU A 27 5.90 -19.61 -1.63
CA LEU A 27 6.85 -20.20 -0.71
C LEU A 27 8.00 -20.90 -1.43
N ALA A 28 7.72 -21.63 -2.51
CA ALA A 28 8.74 -22.37 -3.26
C ALA A 28 9.73 -21.44 -3.97
N ASP A 29 9.22 -20.40 -4.64
CA ASP A 29 10.01 -19.55 -5.51
C ASP A 29 10.55 -18.32 -4.79
N HIS A 30 9.84 -17.83 -3.76
CA HIS A 30 10.20 -16.60 -3.06
C HIS A 30 10.50 -16.76 -1.56
N GLY A 31 10.10 -17.87 -0.94
CA GLY A 31 10.46 -18.19 0.45
C GLY A 31 9.68 -17.42 1.52
N PHE A 32 8.58 -16.75 1.18
CA PHE A 32 7.71 -16.04 2.13
C PHE A 32 6.25 -16.41 1.95
N ARG A 33 5.42 -16.00 2.92
CA ARG A 33 3.96 -16.07 2.85
C ARG A 33 3.36 -14.75 3.28
N PHE A 34 2.22 -14.39 2.72
CA PHE A 34 1.41 -13.32 3.28
C PHE A 34 0.72 -13.80 4.55
N THR A 35 0.59 -12.93 5.55
CA THR A 35 -0.42 -13.16 6.59
C THR A 35 -1.82 -13.00 5.98
N LEU A 36 -2.82 -13.62 6.62
CA LEU A 36 -4.22 -13.46 6.20
C LEU A 36 -4.63 -11.98 6.12
N GLU A 37 -4.20 -11.18 7.09
CA GLU A 37 -4.45 -9.75 7.13
C GLU A 37 -3.74 -8.99 6.01
N GLN A 38 -2.46 -9.29 5.75
CA GLN A 38 -1.70 -8.66 4.66
C GLN A 38 -2.35 -8.93 3.31
N ARG A 39 -2.77 -10.19 3.07
CA ARG A 39 -3.42 -10.57 1.82
C ARG A 39 -4.76 -9.88 1.64
N ALA A 40 -5.61 -9.91 2.67
CA ALA A 40 -6.92 -9.25 2.62
C ALA A 40 -6.80 -7.72 2.40
N ASN A 41 -5.84 -7.06 3.07
CA ASN A 41 -5.62 -5.62 2.90
C ASN A 41 -5.09 -5.29 1.49
N LEU A 42 -4.22 -6.13 0.92
CA LEU A 42 -3.74 -5.97 -0.45
C LEU A 42 -4.84 -6.22 -1.50
N GLU A 43 -5.69 -7.23 -1.30
CA GLU A 43 -6.83 -7.52 -2.19
C GLU A 43 -7.82 -6.34 -2.19
N LYS A 44 -8.15 -5.79 -1.02
CA LYS A 44 -8.97 -4.57 -0.90
C LYS A 44 -8.34 -3.37 -1.58
N LEU A 45 -7.03 -3.17 -1.39
CA LEU A 45 -6.31 -2.08 -2.07
C LEU A 45 -6.34 -2.26 -3.59
N TRP A 46 -6.17 -3.49 -4.06
CA TRP A 46 -6.19 -3.82 -5.49
C TRP A 46 -7.56 -3.57 -6.12
N ALA A 47 -8.65 -4.05 -5.50
CA ALA A 47 -10.03 -3.81 -5.96
C ALA A 47 -10.33 -2.31 -6.07
N HIS A 48 -9.95 -1.53 -5.04
CA HIS A 48 -10.12 -0.08 -5.06
C HIS A 48 -9.33 0.59 -6.19
N LEU A 49 -8.10 0.13 -6.47
CA LEU A 49 -7.29 0.63 -7.61
C LEU A 49 -7.90 0.26 -8.98
N GLN A 50 -8.69 -0.82 -9.06
CA GLN A 50 -9.41 -1.21 -10.26
C GLN A 50 -10.70 -0.41 -10.47
N GLY A 51 -11.11 0.40 -9.48
CA GLY A 51 -12.36 1.16 -9.53
C GLY A 51 -13.59 0.34 -9.17
N GLU A 52 -13.41 -0.80 -8.50
CA GLU A 52 -14.49 -1.49 -7.81
C GLU A 52 -14.76 -0.67 -6.54
N GLU A 53 -15.76 0.21 -6.63
CA GLU A 53 -16.22 1.00 -5.48
C GLU A 53 -16.75 0.02 -4.42
N ASP A 54 -16.30 0.19 -3.17
CA ASP A 54 -16.90 -0.51 -2.05
C ASP A 54 -18.38 -0.10 -2.03
N GLU A 55 -19.29 -1.02 -2.38
CA GLU A 55 -20.70 -0.89 -1.99
C GLU A 55 -20.70 -0.94 -0.45
N GLU A 56 -20.50 0.22 0.18
CA GLU A 56 -20.85 0.40 1.57
C GLU A 56 -22.33 0.05 1.67
N ILE A 57 -22.63 -1.12 2.25
CA ILE A 57 -23.99 -1.51 2.59
C ILE A 57 -24.48 -0.47 3.60
N GLU A 58 -25.09 0.59 3.10
CA GLU A 58 -25.86 1.52 3.92
C GLU A 58 -26.93 0.69 4.62
N GLY A 59 -26.80 0.61 5.93
CA GLY A 59 -27.83 0.04 6.79
C GLY A 59 -29.10 0.84 6.59
N ASP A 60 -30.06 0.19 5.93
CA ASP A 60 -31.50 0.40 5.92
C ASP A 60 -31.97 1.55 6.82
N ASN A 61 -32.25 2.70 6.20
CA ASN A 61 -33.12 3.69 6.79
C ASN A 61 -34.21 4.01 5.78
N ASP A 62 -35.28 3.22 5.84
CA ASP A 62 -36.59 3.55 5.29
C ASP A 62 -36.95 5.01 5.56
N GLU A 63 -37.26 5.77 4.52
CA GLU A 63 -38.60 6.33 4.27
C GLU A 63 -38.61 7.16 2.97
N ALA A 64 -39.63 6.89 2.16
CA ALA A 64 -39.85 7.36 0.80
C ALA A 64 -40.04 8.88 0.67
N GLU A 65 -39.76 9.44 -0.52
CA GLU A 65 -40.77 10.14 -1.35
C GLU A 65 -40.29 10.25 -2.81
N GLU A 66 -41.24 10.08 -3.73
CA GLU A 66 -41.11 10.08 -5.19
C GLU A 66 -40.99 11.50 -5.74
N ASP A 67 -40.23 11.70 -6.83
CA ASP A 67 -40.68 12.59 -7.90
C ASP A 67 -39.90 12.38 -9.22
N GLU A 68 -40.61 12.62 -10.31
CA GLU A 68 -40.42 12.07 -11.65
C GLU A 68 -39.26 12.67 -12.50
N ILE A 69 -38.98 11.92 -13.57
CA ILE A 69 -37.87 11.94 -14.53
C ILE A 69 -37.85 13.15 -15.48
N GLU A 70 -36.67 13.71 -15.80
CA GLU A 70 -36.34 14.04 -17.22
C GLU A 70 -34.84 14.18 -17.55
N GLY A 71 -34.35 13.29 -18.42
CA GLY A 71 -33.53 13.60 -19.58
C GLY A 71 -32.18 14.31 -19.43
N GLY A 72 -31.08 13.54 -19.41
CA GLY A 72 -29.75 14.09 -19.70
C GLY A 72 -28.62 13.07 -19.57
N ARG A 73 -28.14 12.55 -20.70
CA ARG A 73 -26.96 11.66 -20.80
C ARG A 73 -25.74 12.29 -20.09
N PRO A 74 -25.14 11.67 -19.06
CA PRO A 74 -23.91 12.20 -18.50
C PRO A 74 -22.73 11.70 -19.33
N SER A 75 -22.07 12.65 -20.01
CA SER A 75 -20.68 12.51 -20.42
C SER A 75 -19.85 12.12 -19.21
N SER A 76 -19.07 11.04 -19.33
CA SER A 76 -18.13 10.58 -18.31
C SER A 76 -17.02 11.60 -18.08
N SER A 77 -17.28 12.63 -17.29
CA SER A 77 -16.24 13.35 -16.58
C SER A 77 -16.03 12.61 -15.28
N ARG A 78 -14.97 11.80 -15.21
CA ARG A 78 -14.48 11.20 -13.96
C ARG A 78 -14.11 12.34 -13.01
N HIS A 79 -15.08 12.79 -12.23
CA HIS A 79 -14.85 13.71 -11.14
C HIS A 79 -14.38 12.85 -9.96
N ASN A 80 -13.06 12.71 -9.79
CA ASN A 80 -12.50 12.06 -8.60
C ASN A 80 -13.07 12.78 -7.37
N SER A 81 -13.87 12.07 -6.58
CA SER A 81 -14.36 12.57 -5.30
C SER A 81 -13.15 12.76 -4.36
N PRO A 82 -12.98 13.92 -3.70
CA PRO A 82 -11.90 14.15 -2.73
C PRO A 82 -11.86 13.13 -1.59
N ASN A 83 -12.97 12.44 -1.33
CA ASN A 83 -13.06 11.38 -0.33
C ASN A 83 -12.42 10.05 -0.79
N SER A 84 -12.38 9.77 -2.10
CA SER A 84 -11.73 8.57 -2.65
C SER A 84 -10.21 8.63 -2.44
N ASP A 85 -9.59 9.80 -2.64
CA ASP A 85 -8.14 9.97 -2.47
C ASP A 85 -7.71 9.81 -1.00
N LYS A 86 -8.50 10.30 -0.04
CA LYS A 86 -8.21 10.14 1.40
C LYS A 86 -8.35 8.67 1.84
N GLY A 87 -9.40 8.00 1.40
CA GLY A 87 -9.61 6.58 1.69
C GLY A 87 -8.50 5.69 1.12
N LEU A 88 -8.04 6.01 -0.10
CA LEU A 88 -6.91 5.32 -0.73
C LEU A 88 -5.60 5.54 0.03
N GLN A 89 -5.32 6.77 0.47
CA GLN A 89 -4.12 7.08 1.24
C GLN A 89 -4.06 6.30 2.56
N GLU A 90 -5.17 6.24 3.30
CA GLU A 90 -5.26 5.48 4.54
C GLU A 90 -5.04 3.98 4.29
N ARG A 91 -5.65 3.42 3.24
CA ARG A 91 -5.48 2.01 2.87
C ARG A 91 -4.03 1.69 2.50
N ILE A 92 -3.39 2.56 1.72
CA ILE A 92 -1.97 2.42 1.39
C ILE A 92 -1.12 2.46 2.67
N LEU A 93 -1.40 3.40 3.59
CA LEU A 93 -0.68 3.52 4.84
C LEU A 93 -0.84 2.26 5.71
N GLN A 94 -2.06 1.74 5.83
CA GLN A 94 -2.36 0.52 6.59
C GLN A 94 -1.63 -0.70 6.02
N VAL A 95 -1.66 -0.88 4.70
CA VAL A 95 -0.93 -1.96 4.01
C VAL A 95 0.57 -1.85 4.31
N LEU A 96 1.15 -0.67 4.12
CA LEU A 96 2.57 -0.44 4.35
C LEU A 96 2.95 -0.69 5.81
N ALA A 97 2.18 -0.16 6.76
CA ALA A 97 2.41 -0.37 8.18
C ALA A 97 2.37 -1.86 8.54
N GLY A 98 1.41 -2.63 8.03
CA GLY A 98 1.31 -4.08 8.27
C GLY A 98 2.52 -4.89 7.79
N PHE A 99 3.23 -4.43 6.75
CA PHE A 99 4.51 -5.04 6.35
C PHE A 99 5.67 -4.65 7.26
N TRP A 100 5.71 -3.39 7.70
CA TRP A 100 6.77 -2.89 8.59
C TRP A 100 6.65 -3.40 10.03
N THR A 101 5.44 -3.68 10.50
CA THR A 101 5.15 -4.17 11.87
C THR A 101 4.91 -5.68 11.93
N GLN A 102 5.14 -6.38 10.82
CA GLN A 102 4.99 -7.83 10.75
C GLN A 102 5.79 -8.54 11.84
N ARG A 103 5.11 -9.42 12.60
CA ARG A 103 5.77 -10.32 13.54
C ARG A 103 6.31 -11.53 12.78
N LEU A 104 7.56 -11.88 13.06
CA LEU A 104 8.25 -13.03 12.47
C LEU A 104 8.63 -14.00 13.58
N ASP A 105 8.38 -15.29 13.38
CA ASP A 105 8.65 -16.36 14.37
C ASP A 105 10.12 -16.80 14.40
N GLY A 106 11.05 -15.90 14.01
CA GLY A 106 12.50 -16.10 14.11
C GLY A 106 13.25 -16.14 12.79
N ASP A 107 12.57 -16.34 11.65
CA ASP A 107 13.19 -16.24 10.33
C ASP A 107 12.94 -14.85 9.70
N PRO A 108 13.96 -13.97 9.61
CA PRO A 108 13.80 -12.67 8.97
C PRO A 108 13.52 -12.76 7.47
N PHE A 109 13.95 -13.84 6.80
CA PHE A 109 13.79 -14.02 5.35
C PHE A 109 12.36 -14.43 4.97
N ALA A 110 11.54 -14.84 5.94
CA ALA A 110 10.11 -15.06 5.75
C ALA A 110 9.32 -13.74 5.59
N SER A 111 9.97 -12.58 5.77
CA SER A 111 9.34 -11.28 5.53
C SER A 111 9.44 -10.88 4.05
N LEU A 112 8.28 -10.55 3.47
CA LEU A 112 8.20 -10.00 2.12
C LEU A 112 9.04 -8.73 1.95
N LEU A 113 9.07 -7.88 2.98
CA LEU A 113 9.85 -6.64 2.96
C LEU A 113 11.35 -6.95 2.88
N TRP A 114 11.84 -7.93 3.64
CA TRP A 114 13.24 -8.36 3.57
C TRP A 114 13.58 -9.02 2.23
N HIS A 115 12.69 -9.85 1.70
CA HIS A 115 12.85 -10.41 0.36
C HIS A 115 12.99 -9.30 -0.70
N PHE A 116 12.10 -8.31 -0.67
CA PHE A 116 12.15 -7.15 -1.56
C PHE A 116 13.44 -6.33 -1.41
N VAL A 117 13.94 -6.13 -0.19
CA VAL A 117 15.26 -5.49 0.04
C VAL A 117 16.37 -6.28 -0.66
N GLY A 118 16.34 -7.61 -0.60
CA GLY A 118 17.25 -8.49 -1.35
C GLY A 118 17.17 -8.25 -2.85
N VAL A 119 15.96 -8.20 -3.41
CA VAL A 119 15.73 -7.91 -4.84
C VAL A 119 16.27 -6.53 -5.24
N LEU A 120 16.08 -5.49 -4.41
CA LEU A 120 16.65 -4.16 -4.66
C LEU A 120 18.20 -4.17 -4.69
N GLY A 121 18.79 -5.09 -3.94
CA GLY A 121 20.24 -5.31 -3.91
C GLY A 121 20.80 -5.92 -5.18
N ILE A 122 19.96 -6.47 -6.06
CA ILE A 122 20.37 -7.04 -7.34
C ILE A 122 20.41 -5.93 -8.39
N ASP A 123 21.49 -5.92 -9.17
CA ASP A 123 21.62 -5.10 -10.35
C ASP A 123 20.85 -5.74 -11.51
N GLY A 124 19.90 -4.99 -12.09
CA GLY A 124 18.98 -5.54 -13.09
C GLY A 124 19.61 -5.83 -14.45
N GLU A 125 20.79 -5.25 -14.75
CA GLU A 125 21.48 -5.48 -16.03
C GLU A 125 22.42 -6.67 -15.94
N THR A 126 23.13 -6.79 -14.82
CA THR A 126 24.17 -7.81 -14.64
C THR A 126 23.70 -9.03 -13.85
N GLY A 127 22.58 -8.93 -13.13
CA GLY A 127 22.10 -9.94 -12.19
C GLY A 127 22.99 -10.12 -10.95
N GLN A 128 24.02 -9.28 -10.79
CA GLN A 128 24.95 -9.35 -9.65
C GLN A 128 24.46 -8.49 -8.48
N LEU A 129 24.97 -8.77 -7.28
CA LEU A 129 24.72 -7.90 -6.13
C LEU A 129 25.42 -6.56 -6.34
N ARG A 130 24.68 -5.48 -6.09
CA ARG A 130 25.20 -4.12 -6.08
C ARG A 130 26.31 -4.00 -5.02
N PRO A 131 27.41 -3.30 -5.32
CA PRO A 131 28.40 -2.96 -4.32
C PRO A 131 27.78 -2.21 -3.13
N ALA A 132 28.29 -2.46 -1.92
CA ALA A 132 27.72 -1.90 -0.70
C ALA A 132 27.54 -0.36 -0.76
N HIS A 133 28.55 0.37 -1.23
CA HIS A 133 28.50 1.83 -1.34
C HIS A 133 27.42 2.35 -2.30
N LEU A 134 26.94 1.53 -3.24
CA LEU A 134 25.83 1.86 -4.15
C LEU A 134 24.47 1.39 -3.62
N PHE A 135 24.44 0.57 -2.58
CA PHE A 135 23.20 0.04 -2.02
C PHE A 135 22.85 0.65 -0.66
N THR A 136 23.84 1.05 0.14
CA THR A 136 23.60 1.59 1.49
C THR A 136 22.67 2.81 1.49
N TYR A 137 22.77 3.71 0.51
CA TYR A 137 21.85 4.86 0.45
C TYR A 137 20.41 4.47 0.07
N VAL A 138 20.23 3.38 -0.68
CA VAL A 138 18.91 2.82 -1.01
C VAL A 138 18.24 2.34 0.26
N LEU A 139 18.97 1.51 1.03
CA LEU A 139 18.48 0.97 2.30
C LEU A 139 18.23 2.08 3.33
N ALA A 140 19.15 3.05 3.44
CA ALA A 140 18.96 4.20 4.34
C ALA A 140 17.70 5.01 3.96
N GLY A 141 17.46 5.21 2.66
CA GLY A 141 16.26 5.86 2.17
C GLY A 141 14.98 5.08 2.51
N LEU A 142 14.99 3.77 2.30
CA LEU A 142 13.86 2.89 2.62
C LEU A 142 13.54 2.92 4.12
N VAL A 143 14.55 2.79 4.99
CA VAL A 143 14.39 2.84 6.45
C VAL A 143 13.90 4.22 6.90
N PHE A 144 14.42 5.29 6.31
CA PHE A 144 13.94 6.65 6.61
C PHE A 144 12.45 6.81 6.27
N THR A 145 12.03 6.38 5.08
CA THR A 145 10.62 6.44 4.67
C THR A 145 9.75 5.52 5.53
N GLY A 146 10.20 4.31 5.86
CA GLY A 146 9.50 3.41 6.76
C GLY A 146 9.24 4.03 8.14
N ARG A 147 10.25 4.70 8.72
CA ARG A 147 10.08 5.43 10.00
C ARG A 147 9.06 6.56 9.91
N ALA A 148 9.08 7.34 8.83
CA ALA A 148 8.11 8.41 8.63
C ALA A 148 6.68 7.85 8.50
N LEU A 149 6.50 6.77 7.74
CA LEU A 149 5.21 6.09 7.58
C LEU A 149 4.70 5.51 8.90
N LEU A 150 5.55 4.82 9.65
CA LEU A 150 5.19 4.29 10.96
C LEU A 150 4.85 5.41 11.96
N GLY A 151 5.53 6.56 11.85
CA GLY A 151 5.23 7.74 12.65
C GLY A 151 3.84 8.30 12.38
N GLU A 152 3.44 8.38 11.10
CA GLU A 152 2.08 8.79 10.71
C GLU A 152 1.04 7.75 11.14
N TRP A 153 1.33 6.45 10.97
CA TRP A 153 0.42 5.37 11.35
C TRP A 153 0.21 5.29 12.87
N ALA A 154 1.26 5.47 13.66
CA ALA A 154 1.16 5.39 15.12
C ALA A 154 0.60 6.67 15.76
N ILE A 155 0.85 7.83 15.16
CA ILE A 155 0.41 9.14 15.66
C ILE A 155 -0.03 9.99 14.47
N PRO A 156 -1.29 9.83 14.00
CA PRO A 156 -1.80 10.53 12.82
C PRO A 156 -1.68 12.05 12.96
N THR A 157 -1.18 12.73 11.93
CA THR A 157 -1.01 14.18 11.96
C THR A 157 -2.37 14.90 12.08
N ARG A 158 -3.44 14.27 11.58
CA ARG A 158 -4.83 14.78 11.70
C ARG A 158 -5.36 14.87 13.14
N GLU A 159 -4.72 14.19 14.09
CA GLU A 159 -5.11 14.16 15.51
C GLU A 159 -4.23 15.07 16.38
N ARG A 160 -3.30 15.82 15.75
CA ARG A 160 -2.40 16.75 16.43
C ARG A 160 -2.97 18.17 16.36
N ASP A 161 -3.72 18.56 17.38
CA ASP A 161 -4.16 19.96 17.53
C ASP A 161 -2.95 20.91 17.58
N GLY A 162 -2.96 21.96 16.76
CA GLY A 162 -1.99 23.07 16.83
C GLY A 162 -0.80 23.04 15.87
N MET A 163 -0.84 22.23 14.79
CA MET A 163 0.22 22.18 13.77
C MET A 163 -0.14 22.87 12.44
N GLU A 164 -1.15 23.75 12.45
CA GLU A 164 -1.61 24.51 11.27
C GLU A 164 -0.59 25.60 10.82
N ASP A 165 0.35 26.00 11.68
CA ASP A 165 1.26 27.13 11.44
C ASP A 165 2.60 26.76 10.76
N LEU A 166 2.77 25.53 10.26
CA LEU A 166 4.04 25.06 9.68
C LEU A 166 4.01 24.69 8.19
N THR A 167 2.93 25.04 7.47
CA THR A 167 2.86 24.91 6.00
C THR A 167 3.21 26.20 5.28
#